data_AF-A0A3C0G301-F1
#
_entry.id   AF-A0A3C0G301-F1
#
_cell.length_a   1.000
_cell.length_b   1.000
_cell.length_c   1.000
_cell.angle_alpha   90.00
_cell.angle_beta   90.00
_cell.angle_gamma   90.00
#
_symmetry.space_group_name_H-M   'P 1'
#
loop_
_entity.id
_entity.type
_entity.pdbx_description
1 polymer ?
#
loop_
_entity_poly.entity_id
_entity_poly.type
_entity_poly.pdbx_seq_one_letter_code
_entity_poly.pdbx_strand_id
1 'polypeptide(L)'
;SRIADAVMKVSLLSPWTQAGRWAFGTEFLGFIADNSNVAFKDLNPKFKNTLQKYGIEEGKWNIIRATKKYEHEGADFFDVNALANRSDLTEDAREDLAKQVLEMINTETNFAVPSASLKGRLLVGGEAKAGTLIGELSRSVLMYKNFGITLIYTHMMRGLAQTSLTSKAGYFASFLIGTTVMGAAAMQLKEIAKGRDPREMTTKEFWGAAMLQGGGLGIFGDFLSSNVNRFDSSISKTLVGPVGAFYDDFSRLTLGNILEYTAGKKTNAVDEGINFVSRYLPGSSLWYSRLAMERLVVDQLRLWNDPRRTRKKFSRREKRYRKDYGQRYWWKPGKTNPNRNPNFEAAIGN
;
A
#
# COMPACT_ATOMS: atom_id res chain seq x y z
N SER A 1 0.15 17.62 -1.82
CA SER A 1 1.14 18.57 -1.29
C SER A 1 2.51 18.24 -1.81
N ARG A 2 3.34 19.27 -2.07
CA ARG A 2 4.74 19.07 -2.49
C ARG A 2 5.55 18.24 -1.48
N ILE A 3 5.19 18.31 -0.20
CA ILE A 3 5.83 17.56 0.89
C ILE A 3 5.45 16.07 0.82
N ALA A 4 4.18 15.73 0.59
CA ALA A 4 3.77 14.33 0.43
C ALA A 4 4.49 13.67 -0.74
N ASP A 5 4.53 14.37 -1.88
CA ASP A 5 5.18 13.89 -3.09
C ASP A 5 6.67 13.73 -2.86
N ALA A 6 7.33 14.67 -2.17
CA ALA A 6 8.73 14.54 -1.78
C ALA A 6 8.94 13.32 -0.87
N VAL A 7 8.11 13.11 0.14
CA VAL A 7 8.23 11.94 1.03
C VAL A 7 7.99 10.63 0.26
N MET A 8 7.04 10.57 -0.69
CA MET A 8 6.83 9.38 -1.52
C MET A 8 7.98 9.09 -2.48
N LYS A 9 8.63 10.13 -3.00
CA LYS A 9 9.84 9.99 -3.83
C LYS A 9 11.02 9.53 -2.99
N VAL A 10 11.25 10.16 -1.85
CA VAL A 10 12.37 9.86 -0.94
C VAL A 10 12.19 8.51 -0.23
N SER A 11 10.95 8.07 0.00
CA SER A 11 10.65 6.72 0.49
C SER A 11 10.78 5.63 -0.58
N LEU A 12 11.09 6.03 -1.83
CA LEU A 12 11.17 5.19 -3.03
C LEU A 12 9.84 4.55 -3.46
N LEU A 13 8.72 4.93 -2.85
CA LEU A 13 7.42 4.37 -3.19
C LEU A 13 6.98 4.75 -4.61
N SER A 14 7.13 6.03 -4.99
CA SER A 14 6.79 6.48 -6.34
C SER A 14 7.61 5.81 -7.45
N PRO A 15 8.97 5.79 -7.40
CA PRO A 15 9.75 5.11 -8.42
C PRO A 15 9.48 3.61 -8.45
N TRP A 16 9.27 2.95 -7.31
CA TRP A 16 8.90 1.53 -7.25
C TRP A 16 7.57 1.24 -7.96
N THR A 17 6.52 2.01 -7.67
CA THR A 17 5.22 1.85 -8.33
C THR A 17 5.31 2.10 -9.84
N GLN A 18 6.04 3.14 -10.26
CA GLN A 18 6.20 3.43 -11.70
C GLN A 18 7.01 2.36 -12.42
N ALA A 19 8.09 1.87 -11.80
CA ALA A 19 8.86 0.75 -12.34
C ALA A 19 8.01 -0.50 -12.49
N GLY A 20 7.18 -0.84 -11.49
CA GLY A 20 6.27 -1.98 -11.58
C GLY A 20 5.22 -1.84 -12.70
N ARG A 21 4.65 -0.65 -12.87
CA ARG A 21 3.69 -0.39 -13.96
C ARG A 21 4.35 -0.51 -15.33
N TRP A 22 5.54 0.06 -15.48
CA TRP A 22 6.31 -0.04 -16.70
C TRP A 22 6.69 -1.49 -16.99
N ALA A 23 7.23 -2.22 -16.01
CA ALA A 23 7.59 -3.63 -16.16
C ALA A 23 6.38 -4.49 -16.55
N PHE A 24 5.24 -4.35 -15.87
CA PHE A 24 4.04 -5.12 -16.23
C PHE A 24 3.51 -4.74 -17.62
N GLY A 25 3.48 -3.45 -17.96
CA GLY A 25 3.03 -3.00 -19.28
C GLY A 25 3.91 -3.56 -20.40
N THR A 26 5.24 -3.48 -20.24
CA THR A 26 6.23 -4.02 -21.18
C THR A 26 6.11 -5.55 -21.30
N GLU A 27 6.01 -6.26 -20.17
CA GLU A 27 5.81 -7.72 -20.17
C GLU A 27 4.52 -8.11 -20.89
N PHE A 28 3.44 -7.35 -20.68
CA PHE A 28 2.17 -7.62 -21.33
C PHE A 28 2.22 -7.36 -22.85
N LEU A 29 2.98 -6.35 -23.29
CA LEU A 29 3.26 -6.12 -24.72
C LEU A 29 4.11 -7.25 -25.32
N GLY A 30 5.11 -7.74 -24.59
CA GLY A 30 5.90 -8.92 -24.98
C GLY A 30 5.02 -10.16 -25.08
N PHE A 31 4.17 -10.39 -24.08
CA PHE A 31 3.22 -11.51 -24.08
C PHE A 31 2.25 -11.47 -25.27
N ILE A 32 1.76 -10.29 -25.67
CA ILE A 32 0.95 -10.14 -26.90
C ILE A 32 1.79 -10.52 -28.14
N ALA A 33 3.04 -10.06 -28.22
CA ALA A 33 3.94 -10.39 -29.32
C ALA A 33 4.29 -11.88 -29.39
N ASP A 34 4.57 -12.54 -28.27
CA ASP A 34 4.86 -13.98 -28.21
C ASP A 34 3.68 -14.81 -28.71
N ASN A 35 2.45 -14.36 -28.43
CA ASN A 35 1.23 -15.04 -28.88
C ASN A 35 0.83 -14.67 -30.30
N SER A 36 1.53 -13.76 -31.00
CA SER A 36 1.17 -13.31 -32.35
C SER A 36 1.15 -14.44 -33.40
N ASN A 37 1.87 -15.55 -33.16
CA ASN A 37 1.86 -16.72 -34.03
C ASN A 37 0.72 -17.72 -33.73
N VAL A 38 -0.09 -17.47 -32.71
CA VAL A 38 -1.18 -18.36 -32.28
C VAL A 38 -2.55 -17.86 -32.77
N ALA A 39 -3.33 -18.76 -33.37
CA ALA A 39 -4.70 -18.45 -33.80
C ALA A 39 -5.64 -18.26 -32.60
N PHE A 40 -6.69 -17.45 -32.75
CA PHE A 40 -7.60 -17.08 -31.66
C PHE A 40 -8.20 -18.30 -30.94
N LYS A 41 -8.53 -19.35 -31.70
CA LYS A 41 -9.07 -20.61 -31.18
C LYS A 41 -8.08 -21.37 -30.29
N ASP A 42 -6.78 -21.23 -30.56
CA ASP A 42 -5.68 -21.97 -29.95
C ASP A 42 -4.98 -21.18 -28.83
N LEU A 43 -5.41 -19.92 -28.59
CA LEU A 43 -4.89 -19.12 -27.50
C LEU A 43 -5.14 -19.78 -26.15
N ASN A 44 -4.22 -19.53 -25.19
CA ASN A 44 -4.45 -19.90 -23.80
C ASN A 44 -5.83 -19.38 -23.34
N PRO A 45 -6.69 -20.23 -22.73
CA PRO A 45 -8.04 -19.84 -22.35
C PRO A 45 -8.13 -18.56 -21.51
N LYS A 46 -7.14 -18.30 -20.62
CA LYS A 46 -7.12 -17.08 -19.81
C LYS A 46 -6.85 -15.84 -20.65
N PHE A 47 -5.93 -15.93 -21.60
CA PHE A 47 -5.62 -14.80 -22.49
C PHE A 47 -6.76 -14.56 -23.47
N LYS A 48 -7.33 -15.62 -24.05
CA LYS A 48 -8.54 -15.54 -24.88
C LYS A 48 -9.68 -14.85 -24.14
N ASN A 49 -10.01 -15.28 -22.92
CA ASN A 49 -11.03 -14.64 -22.09
C ASN A 49 -10.72 -13.17 -21.78
N THR A 50 -9.43 -12.83 -21.64
CA THR A 50 -9.01 -11.44 -21.45
C THR A 50 -9.31 -10.61 -22.70
N LEU A 51 -8.90 -11.08 -23.89
CA LEU A 51 -9.21 -10.40 -25.16
C LEU A 51 -10.73 -10.20 -25.34
N GLN A 52 -11.52 -11.24 -25.09
CA GLN A 52 -12.98 -11.19 -25.21
C GLN A 52 -13.62 -10.18 -24.24
N LYS A 53 -13.09 -10.03 -23.03
CA LYS A 53 -13.55 -9.03 -22.06
C LYS A 53 -13.40 -7.59 -22.59
N TYR A 54 -12.43 -7.33 -23.46
CA TYR A 54 -12.23 -6.04 -24.13
C TYR A 54 -12.86 -6.00 -25.54
N GLY A 55 -13.70 -6.97 -25.90
CA GLY A 55 -14.37 -7.05 -27.19
C GLY A 55 -13.41 -7.31 -28.36
N ILE A 56 -12.28 -7.96 -28.09
CA ILE A 56 -11.31 -8.42 -29.08
C ILE A 56 -11.61 -9.90 -29.38
N GLU A 57 -12.46 -10.11 -30.39
CA GLU A 57 -12.75 -11.44 -30.94
C GLU A 57 -11.77 -11.80 -32.08
N GLU A 58 -11.93 -12.97 -32.68
CA GLU A 58 -11.02 -13.54 -33.69
C GLU A 58 -10.63 -12.56 -34.81
N GLY A 59 -11.60 -11.86 -35.42
CA GLY A 59 -11.31 -10.90 -36.49
C GLY A 59 -10.38 -9.78 -36.06
N LYS A 60 -10.61 -9.20 -34.88
CA LYS A 60 -9.77 -8.15 -34.31
C LYS A 60 -8.42 -8.69 -33.88
N TRP A 61 -8.38 -9.88 -33.29
CA TRP A 61 -7.12 -10.55 -32.94
C TRP A 61 -6.24 -10.78 -34.16
N ASN A 62 -6.83 -11.20 -35.28
CA ASN A 62 -6.10 -11.40 -36.53
C ASN A 62 -5.46 -10.10 -37.07
N ILE A 63 -6.11 -8.96 -36.87
CA ILE A 63 -5.52 -7.66 -37.18
C ILE A 63 -4.38 -7.34 -36.21
N ILE A 64 -4.60 -7.48 -34.90
CA ILE A 64 -3.61 -7.20 -33.86
C ILE A 64 -2.34 -8.03 -34.08
N ARG A 65 -2.47 -9.35 -34.20
CA ARG A 65 -1.34 -10.28 -34.34
C ARG A 65 -0.54 -10.10 -35.64
N ALA A 66 -1.13 -9.52 -36.68
CA ALA A 66 -0.47 -9.21 -37.95
C ALA A 66 0.27 -7.86 -37.94
N THR A 67 0.14 -7.08 -36.86
CA THR A 67 0.79 -5.78 -36.74
C THR A 67 2.29 -5.94 -36.56
N LYS A 68 3.07 -5.04 -37.16
CA LYS A 68 4.53 -5.02 -37.02
C LYS A 68 4.92 -4.90 -35.54
N LYS A 69 5.80 -5.79 -35.11
CA LYS A 69 6.37 -5.80 -33.77
C LYS A 69 7.57 -4.85 -33.67
N TYR A 70 7.85 -4.39 -32.47
CA TYR A 70 9.03 -3.61 -32.12
C TYR A 70 10.04 -4.53 -31.45
N GLU A 71 11.25 -4.61 -31.99
CA GLU A 71 12.34 -5.40 -31.41
C GLU A 71 13.23 -4.51 -30.53
N HIS A 72 13.51 -4.96 -29.31
CA HIS A 72 14.43 -4.30 -28.40
C HIS A 72 15.23 -5.31 -27.60
N GLU A 73 16.57 -5.17 -27.61
CA GLU A 73 17.49 -6.05 -26.89
C GLU A 73 17.26 -7.56 -27.14
N GLY A 74 16.84 -7.92 -28.36
CA GLY A 74 16.58 -9.31 -28.77
C GLY A 74 15.23 -9.87 -28.35
N ALA A 75 14.32 -9.04 -27.84
CA ALA A 75 12.93 -9.40 -27.54
C ALA A 75 11.95 -8.63 -28.43
N ASP A 76 10.88 -9.32 -28.84
CA ASP A 76 9.78 -8.77 -29.62
C ASP A 76 8.69 -8.20 -28.70
N PHE A 77 8.21 -7.00 -29.02
CA PHE A 77 7.11 -6.34 -28.31
C PHE A 77 6.01 -5.94 -29.27
N PHE A 78 4.76 -6.03 -28.82
CA PHE A 78 3.65 -5.46 -29.56
C PHE A 78 3.77 -3.94 -29.60
N ASP A 79 3.64 -3.36 -30.80
CA ASP A 79 3.70 -1.91 -30.98
C ASP A 79 2.30 -1.36 -31.27
N VAL A 80 1.71 -0.71 -30.26
CA VAL A 80 0.43 -0.02 -30.36
C VAL A 80 0.50 1.11 -31.38
N ASN A 81 1.62 1.82 -31.48
CA ASN A 81 1.77 2.91 -32.45
C ASN A 81 1.84 2.35 -33.86
N ALA A 82 2.47 1.19 -34.06
CA ALA A 82 2.44 0.51 -35.35
C ALA A 82 1.01 0.14 -35.75
N LEU A 83 0.19 -0.35 -34.82
CA LEU A 83 -1.24 -0.62 -35.06
C LEU A 83 -1.99 0.65 -35.46
N ALA A 84 -1.82 1.73 -34.70
CA ALA A 84 -2.50 3.01 -34.95
C ALA A 84 -2.09 3.66 -36.28
N ASN A 85 -0.91 3.33 -36.82
CA ASN A 85 -0.39 3.87 -38.07
C ASN A 85 -0.51 2.92 -39.27
N ARG A 86 -1.23 1.80 -39.14
CA ARG A 86 -1.47 0.89 -40.26
C ARG A 86 -2.22 1.59 -41.39
N SER A 87 -1.66 1.55 -42.59
CA SER A 87 -2.22 2.19 -43.79
C SER A 87 -3.24 1.31 -44.51
N ASP A 88 -3.27 0.01 -44.22
CA ASP A 88 -4.18 -0.96 -44.83
C ASP A 88 -5.56 -1.04 -44.13
N LEU A 89 -5.73 -0.33 -43.02
CA LEU A 89 -6.97 -0.22 -42.25
C LEU A 89 -7.58 1.18 -42.44
N THR A 90 -8.90 1.30 -42.27
CA THR A 90 -9.54 2.63 -42.17
C THR A 90 -9.09 3.34 -40.90
N GLU A 91 -9.14 4.68 -40.90
CA GLU A 91 -8.77 5.50 -39.73
C GLU A 91 -9.56 5.09 -38.49
N ASP A 92 -10.88 4.99 -38.61
CA ASP A 92 -11.75 4.58 -37.50
C ASP A 92 -11.37 3.19 -36.95
N ALA A 93 -11.06 2.22 -37.83
CA ALA A 93 -10.74 0.86 -37.41
C ALA A 93 -9.42 0.77 -36.66
N ARG A 94 -8.37 1.48 -37.13
CA ARG A 94 -7.06 1.48 -36.47
C ARG A 94 -7.09 2.28 -35.16
N GLU A 95 -7.81 3.40 -35.11
CA GLU A 95 -7.98 4.16 -33.89
C GLU A 95 -8.75 3.38 -32.82
N ASP A 96 -9.90 2.81 -33.16
CA ASP A 96 -10.73 2.08 -32.21
C ASP A 96 -10.00 0.85 -31.67
N LEU A 97 -9.35 0.09 -32.54
CA LEU A 97 -8.60 -1.09 -32.12
C LEU A 97 -7.39 -0.72 -31.25
N ALA A 98 -6.66 0.35 -31.59
CA ALA A 98 -5.56 0.85 -30.75
C ALA A 98 -6.07 1.32 -29.38
N LYS A 99 -7.20 2.04 -29.33
CA LYS A 99 -7.85 2.45 -28.07
C LYS A 99 -8.24 1.25 -27.22
N GLN A 100 -8.85 0.22 -27.80
CA GLN A 100 -9.21 -1.01 -27.09
C GLN A 100 -7.99 -1.73 -26.50
N VAL A 101 -6.90 -1.85 -27.27
CA VAL A 101 -5.66 -2.48 -26.79
C VAL A 101 -5.02 -1.64 -25.68
N LEU A 102 -4.98 -0.31 -25.81
CA LEU A 102 -4.50 0.59 -24.76
C LEU A 102 -5.34 0.52 -23.49
N GLU A 103 -6.67 0.46 -23.61
CA GLU A 103 -7.57 0.28 -22.47
C GLU A 103 -7.28 -1.04 -21.76
N MET A 104 -7.10 -2.12 -22.51
CA MET A 104 -6.73 -3.43 -21.98
C MET A 104 -5.39 -3.38 -21.23
N ILE A 105 -4.32 -2.89 -21.86
CA ILE A 105 -3.00 -2.78 -21.23
C ILE A 105 -3.08 -1.93 -19.95
N ASN A 106 -3.70 -0.76 -20.03
CA ASN A 106 -3.80 0.14 -18.88
C ASN A 106 -4.65 -0.45 -17.75
N THR A 107 -5.75 -1.12 -18.07
CA THR A 107 -6.65 -1.71 -17.07
C THR A 107 -5.99 -2.91 -16.39
N GLU A 108 -5.36 -3.82 -17.14
CA GLU A 108 -4.63 -4.95 -16.56
C GLU A 108 -3.37 -4.48 -15.79
N THR A 109 -2.68 -3.42 -16.26
CA THR A 109 -1.56 -2.81 -15.52
C THR A 109 -2.02 -2.15 -14.22
N ASN A 110 -3.13 -1.42 -14.24
CA ASN A 110 -3.74 -0.84 -13.05
C ASN A 110 -4.22 -1.93 -12.08
N PHE A 111 -4.61 -3.10 -12.60
CA PHE A 111 -4.98 -4.24 -11.80
C PHE A 111 -3.75 -4.87 -11.11
N ALA A 112 -2.69 -5.14 -11.88
CA ALA A 112 -1.48 -5.79 -11.39
C ALA A 112 -0.65 -4.89 -10.47
N VAL A 113 -0.58 -3.59 -10.80
CA VAL A 113 0.12 -2.57 -10.02
C VAL A 113 -0.84 -1.42 -9.74
N PRO A 114 -1.68 -1.57 -8.69
CA PRO A 114 -2.62 -0.54 -8.28
C PRO A 114 -1.92 0.79 -8.03
N SER A 115 -2.32 1.80 -8.79
CA SER A 115 -1.95 3.20 -8.54
C SER A 115 -3.13 3.94 -7.92
N ALA A 116 -2.91 5.13 -7.34
CA ALA A 116 -4.01 5.93 -6.81
C ALA A 116 -4.99 6.31 -7.94
N SER A 117 -6.08 5.54 -8.08
CA SER A 117 -7.07 5.75 -9.12
C SER A 117 -7.76 7.11 -8.95
N LEU A 118 -8.16 7.73 -10.07
CA LEU A 118 -8.88 9.00 -10.04
C LEU A 118 -10.20 8.87 -9.26
N LYS A 119 -10.91 7.74 -9.45
CA LYS A 119 -12.13 7.39 -8.71
C LYS A 119 -11.88 7.18 -7.20
N GLY A 120 -10.78 6.53 -6.81
CA GLY A 120 -10.39 6.40 -5.40
C GLY A 120 -10.02 7.74 -4.76
N ARG A 121 -9.39 8.64 -5.52
CA ARG A 121 -9.15 10.03 -5.07
C ARG A 121 -10.44 10.81 -4.86
N LEU A 122 -11.45 10.61 -5.69
CA LEU A 122 -12.75 11.29 -5.57
C LEU A 122 -13.61 10.73 -4.43
N LEU A 123 -13.58 9.42 -4.19
CA LEU A 123 -14.34 8.78 -3.11
C LEU A 123 -13.82 9.12 -1.71
N VAL A 124 -12.54 9.44 -1.58
CA VAL A 124 -11.89 9.63 -0.26
C VAL A 124 -11.44 11.09 -0.06
N GLY A 125 -11.28 11.85 -1.14
CA GLY A 125 -10.95 13.28 -1.12
C GLY A 125 -12.20 14.15 -1.01
N GLY A 126 -12.80 14.22 0.18
CA GLY A 126 -13.73 15.31 0.49
C GLY A 126 -13.08 16.71 0.34
N GLU A 127 -13.88 17.77 0.46
CA GLU A 127 -13.63 19.21 0.16
C GLU A 127 -12.43 19.90 0.88
N ALA A 128 -11.30 19.23 1.04
CA ALA A 128 -10.10 19.81 1.59
C ALA A 128 -9.54 20.88 0.65
N LYS A 129 -9.73 22.16 0.97
CA LYS A 129 -9.24 23.30 0.17
C LYS A 129 -7.75 23.18 -0.16
N ALA A 130 -7.43 23.29 -1.45
CA ALA A 130 -6.08 23.47 -1.97
C ALA A 130 -5.37 24.62 -1.23
N GLY A 131 -4.11 24.43 -0.83
CA GLY A 131 -3.30 25.50 -0.23
C GLY A 131 -3.45 25.72 1.28
N THR A 132 -4.28 24.95 1.98
CA THR A 132 -4.35 24.97 3.46
C THR A 132 -3.45 23.89 4.06
N LEU A 133 -2.78 24.17 5.20
CA LEU A 133 -1.94 23.17 5.89
C LEU A 133 -2.71 21.87 6.17
N ILE A 134 -3.95 22.01 6.62
CA ILE A 134 -4.88 20.91 6.90
C ILE A 134 -5.25 20.14 5.62
N GLY A 135 -5.56 20.84 4.53
CA GLY A 135 -5.91 20.20 3.26
C GLY A 135 -4.72 19.53 2.57
N GLU A 136 -3.51 20.08 2.75
CA GLU A 136 -2.28 19.44 2.29
C GLU A 136 -1.95 18.18 3.09
N LEU A 137 -2.13 18.19 4.42
CA LEU A 137 -1.93 17.01 5.28
C LEU A 137 -2.94 15.90 5.01
N SER A 138 -4.21 16.24 4.81
CA SER A 138 -5.25 15.25 4.48
C SER A 138 -4.96 14.57 3.14
N ARG A 139 -4.70 15.35 2.08
CA ARG A 139 -4.30 14.83 0.76
C ARG A 139 -3.07 13.92 0.83
N SER A 140 -2.09 14.27 1.68
CA SER A 140 -0.86 13.49 1.87
C SER A 140 -1.13 12.07 2.38
N VAL A 141 -2.07 11.90 3.31
CA VAL A 141 -2.38 10.57 3.87
C VAL A 141 -3.37 9.80 3.04
N LEU A 142 -4.27 10.50 2.34
CA LEU A 142 -5.10 9.88 1.32
C LEU A 142 -4.22 9.21 0.26
N MET A 143 -3.11 9.83 -0.18
CA MET A 143 -2.14 9.18 -1.07
C MET A 143 -1.58 7.86 -0.51
N TYR A 144 -1.22 7.82 0.77
CA TYR A 144 -0.72 6.60 1.43
C TYR A 144 -1.79 5.52 1.61
N LYS A 145 -3.04 5.88 1.90
CA LYS A 145 -4.15 4.93 2.11
C LYS A 145 -4.83 4.51 0.80
N ASN A 146 -4.72 5.32 -0.26
CA ASN A 146 -5.30 5.06 -1.58
C ASN A 146 -4.82 3.74 -2.17
N PHE A 147 -3.59 3.31 -1.87
CA PHE A 147 -3.09 2.02 -2.33
C PHE A 147 -3.92 0.84 -1.78
N GLY A 148 -4.16 0.80 -0.47
CA GLY A 148 -4.96 -0.25 0.15
C GLY A 148 -6.41 -0.23 -0.30
N ILE A 149 -6.99 0.96 -0.47
CA ILE A 149 -8.36 1.13 -0.98
C ILE A 149 -8.44 0.68 -2.43
N THR A 150 -7.46 1.02 -3.27
CA THR A 150 -7.43 0.61 -4.68
C THR A 150 -7.28 -0.90 -4.78
N LEU A 151 -6.37 -1.52 -4.02
CA LEU A 151 -6.19 -2.96 -4.02
C LEU A 151 -7.50 -3.68 -3.63
N ILE A 152 -8.14 -3.27 -2.54
CA ILE A 152 -9.42 -3.84 -2.09
C ILE A 152 -10.49 -3.65 -3.18
N TYR A 153 -10.67 -2.44 -3.69
CA TYR A 153 -11.70 -2.14 -4.70
C TYR A 153 -11.48 -2.91 -6.00
N THR A 154 -10.24 -2.92 -6.51
CA THR A 154 -9.84 -3.62 -7.72
C THR A 154 -10.12 -5.12 -7.63
N HIS A 155 -9.71 -5.76 -6.53
CA HIS A 155 -9.96 -7.19 -6.36
C HIS A 155 -11.42 -7.49 -6.01
N MET A 156 -12.13 -6.60 -5.31
CA MET A 156 -13.55 -6.73 -5.05
C MET A 156 -14.35 -6.73 -6.37
N MET A 157 -14.15 -5.72 -7.21
CA MET A 157 -14.84 -5.60 -8.49
C MET A 157 -14.54 -6.80 -9.40
N ARG A 158 -13.29 -7.28 -9.42
CA ARG A 158 -12.90 -8.45 -10.21
C ARG A 158 -13.44 -9.77 -9.64
N GLY A 159 -13.58 -9.88 -8.32
CA GLY A 159 -14.25 -11.00 -7.66
C GLY A 159 -15.75 -11.02 -7.97
N LEU A 160 -16.41 -9.87 -7.93
CA LEU A 160 -17.83 -9.74 -8.25
C LEU A 160 -18.13 -9.99 -9.75
N ALA A 161 -17.19 -9.65 -10.63
CA ALA A 161 -17.28 -9.85 -12.07
C ALA A 161 -17.04 -11.30 -12.53
N GLN A 162 -16.73 -12.25 -11.63
CA GLN A 162 -16.66 -13.67 -12.01
C GLN A 162 -18.05 -14.19 -12.43
N THR A 163 -18.10 -15.12 -13.38
CA THR A 163 -19.35 -15.56 -14.01
C THR A 163 -20.14 -16.57 -13.18
N SER A 164 -19.46 -17.46 -12.43
CA SER A 164 -20.09 -18.48 -11.59
C SER A 164 -19.90 -18.22 -10.09
N LEU A 165 -20.83 -18.70 -9.26
CA LEU A 165 -20.71 -18.60 -7.79
C LEU A 165 -19.45 -19.30 -7.27
N THR A 166 -19.09 -20.44 -7.85
CA THR A 166 -17.87 -21.19 -7.50
C THR A 166 -16.60 -20.40 -7.85
N SER A 167 -16.57 -19.75 -9.02
CA SER A 167 -15.45 -18.88 -9.42
C SER A 167 -15.34 -17.65 -8.52
N LYS A 168 -16.47 -17.04 -8.13
CA LYS A 168 -16.51 -15.94 -7.14
C LYS A 168 -15.91 -16.38 -5.81
N ALA A 169 -16.39 -17.50 -5.26
CA ALA A 169 -15.93 -18.03 -3.98
C ALA A 169 -14.43 -18.38 -4.01
N GLY A 170 -13.97 -19.06 -5.05
CA GLY A 170 -12.56 -19.40 -5.22
C GLY A 170 -11.65 -18.17 -5.32
N TYR A 171 -12.11 -17.11 -6.01
CA TYR A 171 -11.38 -15.86 -6.12
C TYR A 171 -11.25 -15.16 -4.76
N PHE A 172 -12.36 -15.01 -4.02
CA PHE A 172 -12.33 -14.38 -2.70
C PHE A 172 -11.51 -15.18 -1.70
N ALA A 173 -11.63 -16.51 -1.68
CA ALA A 173 -10.80 -17.36 -0.83
C ALA A 173 -9.30 -17.17 -1.11
N SER A 174 -8.91 -17.19 -2.38
CA SER A 174 -7.52 -16.92 -2.80
C SER A 174 -7.05 -15.52 -2.38
N PHE A 175 -7.93 -14.53 -2.51
CA PHE A 175 -7.67 -13.17 -2.10
C PHE A 175 -7.48 -13.05 -0.57
N LEU A 176 -8.27 -13.76 0.25
CA LEU A 176 -8.11 -13.78 1.71
C LEU A 176 -6.77 -14.37 2.11
N ILE A 177 -6.41 -15.52 1.52
CA ILE A 177 -5.15 -16.19 1.80
C ILE A 177 -3.99 -15.28 1.40
N GLY A 178 -4.01 -14.73 0.18
CA GLY A 178 -2.98 -13.83 -0.31
C GLY A 178 -2.83 -12.56 0.55
N THR A 179 -3.94 -11.91 0.90
CA THR A 179 -3.91 -10.72 1.78
C THR A 179 -3.44 -11.03 3.19
N THR A 180 -3.76 -12.22 3.72
CA THR A 180 -3.29 -12.68 5.02
C THR A 180 -1.78 -12.92 5.02
N VAL A 181 -1.24 -13.59 3.99
CA VAL A 181 0.21 -13.80 3.83
C VAL A 181 0.94 -12.47 3.67
N MET A 182 0.42 -11.55 2.86
CA MET A 182 0.96 -10.20 2.72
C MET A 182 0.87 -9.41 4.03
N GLY A 183 -0.21 -9.58 4.78
CA GLY A 183 -0.39 -9.03 6.12
C GLY A 183 0.70 -9.54 7.08
N ALA A 184 0.97 -10.85 7.07
CA ALA A 184 2.03 -11.47 7.87
C ALA A 184 3.42 -10.90 7.51
N ALA A 185 3.76 -10.85 6.22
CA ALA A 185 5.03 -10.28 5.76
C ALA A 185 5.17 -8.80 6.18
N ALA A 186 4.12 -7.99 5.99
CA ALA A 186 4.11 -6.60 6.41
C ALA A 186 4.25 -6.44 7.93
N MET A 187 3.65 -7.33 8.72
CA MET A 187 3.85 -7.33 10.18
C MET A 187 5.32 -7.60 10.53
N GLN A 188 5.93 -8.63 9.96
CA GLN A 188 7.33 -8.97 10.26
C GLN A 188 8.28 -7.83 9.90
N LEU A 189 8.13 -7.26 8.70
CA LEU A 189 8.95 -6.12 8.27
C LEU A 189 8.78 -4.91 9.19
N LYS A 190 7.55 -4.63 9.66
CA LYS A 190 7.30 -3.55 10.62
C LYS A 190 7.96 -3.78 11.98
N GLU A 191 8.06 -5.03 12.42
CA GLU A 191 8.71 -5.38 13.67
C GLU A 191 10.22 -5.17 13.57
N ILE A 192 10.82 -5.68 12.49
CA ILE A 192 12.23 -5.46 12.16
C ILE A 192 12.54 -3.96 12.05
N ALA A 193 11.77 -3.21 11.28
CA ALA A 193 11.95 -1.77 11.09
C ALA A 193 11.78 -0.94 12.39
N LYS A 194 11.20 -1.53 13.45
CA LYS A 194 11.07 -0.89 14.77
C LYS A 194 12.15 -1.34 15.76
N GLY A 195 13.16 -2.08 15.30
CA GLY A 195 14.27 -2.55 16.12
C GLY A 195 13.98 -3.84 16.89
N ARG A 196 12.89 -4.57 16.55
CA ARG A 196 12.46 -5.82 17.17
C ARG A 196 12.71 -7.01 16.26
N ASP A 197 12.87 -8.19 16.85
CA ASP A 197 12.86 -9.43 16.08
C ASP A 197 11.48 -9.68 15.45
N PRO A 198 11.40 -10.51 14.40
CA PRO A 198 10.15 -11.09 13.95
C PRO A 198 9.30 -11.67 15.09
N ARG A 199 7.98 -11.61 14.93
CA ARG A 199 7.03 -12.32 15.79
C ARG A 199 6.99 -13.79 15.43
N GLU A 200 6.75 -14.64 16.42
CA GLU A 200 6.46 -16.05 16.19
C GLU A 200 5.20 -16.23 15.33
N MET A 201 5.36 -16.99 14.23
CA MET A 201 4.32 -17.23 13.22
C MET A 201 3.56 -18.54 13.42
N THR A 202 3.96 -19.38 14.37
CA THR A 202 3.33 -20.68 14.66
C THR A 202 1.98 -20.53 15.37
N THR A 203 1.68 -19.34 15.91
CA THR A 203 0.51 -19.08 16.74
C THR A 203 -0.71 -18.65 15.90
N LYS A 204 -1.91 -19.09 16.30
CA LYS A 204 -3.17 -18.66 15.67
C LYS A 204 -3.40 -17.15 15.84
N GLU A 205 -2.91 -16.57 16.94
CA GLU A 205 -2.98 -15.15 17.25
C GLU A 205 -2.19 -14.32 16.24
N PHE A 206 -1.04 -14.84 15.78
CA PHE A 206 -0.27 -14.20 14.72
C PHE A 206 -1.06 -14.16 13.41
N TRP A 207 -1.61 -15.31 12.98
CA TRP A 207 -2.36 -15.38 11.73
C TRP A 207 -3.69 -14.63 11.76
N GLY A 208 -4.37 -14.60 12.91
CA GLY A 208 -5.54 -13.73 13.11
C GLY A 208 -5.17 -12.25 12.99
N ALA A 209 -4.05 -11.83 13.59
CA ALA A 209 -3.55 -10.47 13.43
C ALA A 209 -3.07 -10.17 11.99
N ALA A 210 -2.49 -11.14 11.29
CA ALA A 210 -2.07 -11.03 9.89
C ALA A 210 -3.27 -10.87 8.95
N MET A 211 -4.34 -11.64 9.17
CA MET A 211 -5.59 -11.53 8.44
C MET A 211 -6.24 -10.15 8.63
N LEU A 212 -6.25 -9.65 9.88
CA LEU A 212 -6.71 -8.29 10.19
C LEU A 212 -5.83 -7.23 9.52
N GLN A 213 -4.51 -7.39 9.57
CA GLN A 213 -3.55 -6.47 8.95
C GLN A 213 -3.67 -6.45 7.42
N GLY A 214 -4.00 -7.59 6.81
CA GLY A 214 -4.23 -7.75 5.38
C GLY A 214 -5.55 -7.16 4.89
N GLY A 215 -6.49 -6.84 5.80
CA GLY A 215 -7.76 -6.20 5.47
C GLY A 215 -8.82 -7.14 4.88
N GLY A 216 -8.62 -8.47 4.97
CA GLY A 216 -9.53 -9.45 4.38
C GLY A 216 -10.90 -9.52 5.04
N LEU A 217 -11.00 -9.31 6.37
CA LEU A 217 -12.25 -9.57 7.12
C LEU A 217 -13.41 -8.63 6.77
N GLY A 218 -13.14 -7.38 6.40
CA GLY A 218 -14.20 -6.43 6.02
C GLY A 218 -14.93 -6.83 4.74
N ILE A 219 -14.30 -7.64 3.89
CA ILE A 219 -14.78 -8.05 2.58
C ILE A 219 -15.66 -9.30 2.67
N PHE A 220 -15.34 -10.22 3.59
CA PHE A 220 -16.10 -11.45 3.80
C PHE A 220 -17.39 -11.24 4.61
N GLY A 221 -17.39 -10.24 5.52
CA GLY A 221 -18.61 -9.84 6.22
C GLY A 221 -19.73 -9.38 5.28
N ASP A 222 -19.37 -8.75 4.15
CA ASP A 222 -20.29 -8.29 3.12
C ASP A 222 -20.67 -9.41 2.11
N PHE A 223 -19.83 -10.43 1.93
CA PHE A 223 -20.15 -11.60 1.08
C PHE A 223 -21.21 -12.52 1.72
N LEU A 224 -21.16 -12.71 3.05
CA LEU A 224 -22.14 -13.52 3.80
C LEU A 224 -23.47 -12.79 4.04
N SER A 225 -23.48 -11.46 3.91
CA SER A 225 -24.67 -10.62 4.03
C SER A 225 -24.93 -9.97 2.69
N SER A 226 -25.53 -10.73 1.77
CA SER A 226 -25.81 -10.31 0.38
C SER A 226 -26.90 -9.23 0.25
N ASN A 227 -26.96 -8.28 1.19
CA ASN A 227 -27.72 -7.05 1.09
C ASN A 227 -27.14 -6.00 2.05
N VAL A 228 -27.14 -4.75 1.58
CA VAL A 228 -26.96 -3.49 2.33
C VAL A 228 -25.57 -2.85 2.28
N ASN A 229 -25.52 -1.72 1.56
CA ASN A 229 -24.72 -0.52 1.79
C ASN A 229 -23.94 -0.48 3.12
N ARG A 230 -22.75 -1.08 3.16
CA ARG A 230 -21.84 -1.02 4.32
C ARG A 230 -20.46 -0.45 4.03
N PHE A 231 -20.30 0.26 2.92
CA PHE A 231 -19.17 1.17 2.75
C PHE A 231 -19.22 2.41 3.67
N ASP A 232 -20.35 2.66 4.32
CA ASP A 232 -20.63 3.96 4.96
C ASP A 232 -20.30 4.05 6.46
N SER A 233 -20.00 2.94 7.16
CA SER A 233 -19.84 3.00 8.63
C SER A 233 -18.64 2.27 9.26
N SER A 234 -17.94 1.36 8.56
CA SER A 234 -16.80 0.64 9.16
C SER A 234 -15.44 1.18 8.71
N ILE A 235 -15.31 1.54 7.43
CA ILE A 235 -14.10 2.17 6.87
C ILE A 235 -14.08 3.68 7.18
N SER A 236 -15.26 4.31 7.25
CA SER A 236 -15.44 5.74 7.56
C SER A 236 -15.20 6.08 9.04
N LYS A 237 -15.54 5.19 9.99
CA LYS A 237 -15.41 5.48 11.44
C LYS A 237 -13.98 5.39 11.99
N THR A 238 -13.00 5.00 11.17
CA THR A 238 -11.57 5.10 11.51
C THR A 238 -10.96 6.47 11.11
N LEU A 239 -11.80 7.45 10.70
CA LEU A 239 -11.39 8.83 10.39
C LEU A 239 -11.25 9.73 11.64
N VAL A 240 -10.51 9.29 12.65
CA VAL A 240 -9.66 10.28 13.34
C VAL A 240 -8.46 10.47 12.43
N GLY A 241 -8.66 11.33 11.43
CA GLY A 241 -7.66 11.58 10.41
C GLY A 241 -6.38 12.18 10.99
N PRO A 242 -5.31 12.25 10.20
CA PRO A 242 -4.06 12.94 10.56
C PRO A 242 -4.26 14.39 10.96
N VAL A 243 -5.32 15.03 10.43
CA VAL A 243 -5.75 16.37 10.81
C VAL A 243 -6.22 16.40 12.27
N GLY A 244 -7.01 15.41 12.69
CA GLY A 244 -7.41 15.24 14.09
C GLY A 244 -6.21 14.94 14.98
N ALA A 245 -5.27 14.11 14.52
CA ALA A 245 -4.03 13.83 15.25
C ALA A 245 -3.10 15.06 15.37
N PHE A 246 -2.98 15.87 14.32
CA PHE A 246 -2.21 17.11 14.35
C PHE A 246 -2.86 18.15 15.27
N TYR A 247 -4.18 18.32 15.19
CA TYR A 247 -4.91 19.22 16.07
C TYR A 247 -4.85 18.78 17.53
N ASP A 248 -4.98 17.47 17.81
CA ASP A 248 -4.77 16.91 19.15
C ASP A 248 -3.34 17.17 19.64
N ASP A 249 -2.32 16.87 18.84
CA ASP A 249 -0.91 17.12 19.21
C ASP A 249 -0.63 18.61 19.45
N PHE A 250 -1.14 19.50 18.59
CA PHE A 250 -0.94 20.95 18.68
C PHE A 250 -1.71 21.56 19.86
N SER A 251 -2.96 21.15 20.07
CA SER A 251 -3.78 21.62 21.19
C SER A 251 -3.22 21.15 22.52
N ARG A 252 -2.70 19.92 22.64
CA ARG A 252 -1.97 19.46 23.83
C ARG A 252 -0.73 20.32 24.09
N LEU A 253 0.11 20.51 23.05
CA LEU A 253 1.34 21.28 23.16
C LEU A 253 1.09 22.74 23.60
N THR A 254 0.00 23.36 23.13
CA THR A 254 -0.31 24.77 23.39
C THR A 254 -1.30 24.96 24.54
N LEU A 255 -2.58 24.61 24.32
CA LEU A 255 -3.67 24.81 25.28
C LEU A 255 -3.61 23.84 26.47
N GLY A 256 -3.21 22.58 26.24
CA GLY A 256 -3.07 21.56 27.27
C GLY A 256 -2.05 21.96 28.33
N ASN A 257 -0.85 22.41 27.92
CA ASN A 257 0.18 22.88 28.84
C ASN A 257 -0.22 24.16 29.59
N ILE A 258 -0.95 25.08 28.96
CA ILE A 258 -1.45 26.30 29.62
C ILE A 258 -2.47 25.93 30.70
N LEU A 259 -3.43 25.04 30.39
CA LEU A 259 -4.42 24.57 31.37
C LEU A 259 -3.80 23.72 32.49
N GLU A 260 -2.80 22.89 32.19
CA GLU A 260 -2.05 22.15 33.21
C GLU A 260 -1.28 23.10 34.14
N TYR A 261 -0.65 24.13 33.58
CA TYR A 261 0.06 25.15 34.33
C TYR A 261 -0.87 25.98 35.24
N THR A 262 -2.02 26.44 34.72
CA THR A 262 -2.99 27.22 35.52
C THR A 262 -3.72 26.36 36.55
N ALA A 263 -3.86 25.06 36.31
CA ALA A 263 -4.41 24.09 37.27
C ALA A 263 -3.37 23.55 38.29
N GLY A 264 -2.14 24.07 38.31
CA GLY A 264 -1.09 23.64 39.24
C GLY A 264 -0.55 22.23 39.00
N LYS A 265 -0.80 21.64 37.82
CA LYS A 265 -0.30 20.32 37.43
C LYS A 265 1.09 20.45 36.79
N LYS A 266 1.92 19.41 36.91
CA LYS A 266 3.21 19.35 36.21
C LYS A 266 2.97 19.30 34.70
N THR A 267 3.43 20.33 33.99
CA THR A 267 3.38 20.41 32.53
C THR A 267 4.30 19.38 31.88
N ASN A 268 3.89 18.80 30.75
CA ASN A 268 4.72 17.88 29.96
C ASN A 268 5.24 18.53 28.66
N ALA A 269 5.25 19.87 28.60
CA ALA A 269 5.55 20.67 27.41
C ALA A 269 6.81 20.23 26.65
N VAL A 270 7.89 19.86 27.35
CA VAL A 270 9.13 19.40 26.71
C VAL A 270 8.97 18.00 26.08
N ASP A 271 8.31 17.06 26.76
CA ASP A 271 8.03 15.72 26.23
C ASP A 271 7.07 15.79 25.03
N GLU A 272 6.09 16.69 25.09
CA GLU A 272 5.14 16.97 24.01
C GLU A 272 5.80 17.65 22.82
N GLY A 273 6.70 18.61 23.07
CA GLY A 273 7.51 19.26 22.04
C GLY A 273 8.42 18.28 21.32
N ILE A 274 9.11 17.41 22.07
CA ILE A 274 9.93 16.32 21.49
C ILE A 274 9.06 15.38 20.64
N ASN A 275 7.87 15.02 21.12
CA ASN A 275 6.94 14.18 20.34
C ASN A 275 6.51 14.87 19.05
N PHE A 276 6.09 16.13 19.12
CA PHE A 276 5.67 16.93 17.97
C PHE A 276 6.80 17.00 16.94
N VAL A 277 7.99 17.47 17.35
CA VAL A 277 9.16 17.57 16.46
C VAL A 277 9.51 16.20 15.88
N SER A 278 9.56 15.14 16.69
CA SER A 278 9.86 13.78 16.19
C SER A 278 8.87 13.28 15.15
N ARG A 279 7.59 13.67 15.26
CA ARG A 279 6.51 13.21 14.37
C ARG A 279 6.51 13.93 13.03
N TYR A 280 7.00 15.17 12.99
CA TYR A 280 6.98 16.02 11.79
C TYR A 280 8.38 16.30 11.19
N LEU A 281 9.46 15.89 11.85
CA LEU A 281 10.82 16.01 11.30
C LEU A 281 10.97 15.24 9.98
N PRO A 282 11.53 15.86 8.93
CA PRO A 282 11.90 15.15 7.70
C PRO A 282 12.80 13.95 8.01
N GLY A 283 12.51 12.80 7.38
CA GLY A 283 13.29 11.57 7.58
C GLY A 283 12.85 10.68 8.75
N SER A 284 11.99 11.16 9.67
CA SER A 284 11.44 10.32 10.75
C SER A 284 10.35 9.35 10.27
N SER A 285 9.75 9.63 9.11
CA SER A 285 8.73 8.80 8.47
C SER A 285 9.28 7.79 7.46
N LEU A 286 10.54 7.94 7.02
CA LEU A 286 11.17 7.07 6.03
C LEU A 286 11.52 5.71 6.66
N TRP A 287 11.07 4.62 6.05
CA TRP A 287 11.16 3.28 6.65
C TRP A 287 12.62 2.84 6.94
N TYR A 288 13.59 3.28 6.14
CA TYR A 288 15.00 2.92 6.29
C TYR A 288 15.77 3.77 7.33
N SER A 289 15.41 5.04 7.53
CA SER A 289 16.10 5.94 8.48
C SER A 289 15.35 6.14 9.79
N ARG A 290 14.05 5.80 9.83
CA ARG A 290 13.17 6.02 10.99
C ARG A 290 13.74 5.46 12.28
N LEU A 291 14.24 4.22 12.25
CA LEU A 291 14.77 3.59 13.46
C LEU A 291 16.01 4.32 13.98
N ALA A 292 16.92 4.69 13.08
CA ALA A 292 18.11 5.45 13.44
C ALA A 292 17.75 6.82 14.03
N MET A 293 16.81 7.55 13.43
CA MET A 293 16.32 8.82 13.96
C MET A 293 15.65 8.66 15.34
N GLU A 294 14.84 7.61 15.52
CA GLU A 294 14.22 7.33 16.82
C GLU A 294 15.29 7.08 17.90
N ARG A 295 16.36 6.35 17.58
CA ARG A 295 17.38 5.90 18.55
C ARG A 295 18.46 6.94 18.82
N LEU A 296 18.92 7.63 17.78
CA LEU A 296 20.03 8.59 17.83
C LEU A 296 19.58 10.00 18.21
N VAL A 297 18.34 10.38 17.87
CA VAL A 297 17.84 11.75 18.12
C VAL A 297 16.77 11.72 19.19
N VAL A 298 15.64 11.06 18.91
CA VAL A 298 14.44 11.18 19.76
C VAL A 298 14.66 10.57 21.14
N ASP A 299 15.21 9.35 21.20
CA ASP A 299 15.48 8.68 22.45
C ASP A 299 16.57 9.40 23.26
N GLN A 300 17.56 10.02 22.60
CA GLN A 300 18.61 10.80 23.28
C GLN A 300 18.05 12.09 23.87
N LEU A 301 17.23 12.83 23.13
CA LEU A 301 16.53 14.02 23.64
C LEU A 301 15.66 13.69 24.86
N ARG A 302 14.93 12.57 24.82
CA ARG A 302 14.13 12.11 25.98
C ARG A 302 14.99 11.68 27.16
N LEU A 303 16.18 11.12 26.91
CA LEU A 303 17.14 10.75 27.95
C LEU A 303 17.79 11.98 28.58
N TRP A 304 18.02 13.05 27.81
CA TRP A 304 18.49 14.33 28.33
C TRP A 304 17.41 15.04 29.16
N ASN A 305 16.15 15.01 28.72
CA ASN A 305 15.05 15.66 29.43
C ASN A 305 14.71 14.99 30.78
N ASP A 306 14.43 13.69 30.77
CA ASP A 306 14.13 12.93 32.00
C ASP A 306 14.73 11.51 31.94
N PRO A 307 16.00 11.35 32.35
CA PRO A 307 16.70 10.07 32.23
C PRO A 307 16.01 8.94 32.99
N ARG A 308 15.47 9.22 34.19
CA ARG A 308 14.89 8.19 35.07
C ARG A 308 13.55 7.70 34.52
N ARG A 309 12.64 8.63 34.16
CA ARG A 309 11.34 8.28 33.57
C ARG A 309 11.50 7.61 32.22
N THR A 310 12.41 8.11 31.38
CA THR A 310 12.65 7.58 30.03
C THR A 310 13.21 6.16 30.08
N ARG A 311 14.24 5.89 30.91
CA ARG A 311 14.77 4.52 31.09
C ARG A 311 13.70 3.56 31.63
N LYS A 312 12.84 4.02 32.55
CA LYS A 312 11.70 3.22 33.05
C LYS A 312 10.69 2.91 31.94
N LYS A 313 10.36 3.88 31.06
CA LYS A 313 9.49 3.68 29.89
C LYS A 313 10.10 2.65 28.91
N PHE A 314 11.40 2.75 28.62
CA PHE A 314 12.10 1.79 27.75
C PHE A 314 12.10 0.38 28.31
N SER A 315 12.45 0.21 29.58
CA SER A 315 12.43 -1.10 30.24
C SER A 315 11.04 -1.73 30.26
N ARG A 316 10.00 -0.94 30.56
CA ARG A 316 8.60 -1.40 30.52
C ARG A 316 8.19 -1.85 29.12
N ARG A 317 8.58 -1.11 28.09
CA ARG A 317 8.32 -1.48 26.69
C ARG A 317 9.01 -2.78 26.33
N GLU A 318 10.29 -2.93 26.65
CA GLU A 318 11.05 -4.16 26.40
C GLU A 318 10.42 -5.37 27.11
N LYS A 319 10.05 -5.23 28.39
CA LYS A 319 9.39 -6.28 29.16
C LYS A 319 8.04 -6.68 28.57
N ARG A 320 7.24 -5.70 28.14
CA ARG A 320 5.93 -5.95 27.50
C ARG A 320 6.09 -6.80 26.24
N TYR A 321 6.95 -6.38 25.31
CA TYR A 321 7.13 -7.13 24.05
C TYR A 321 7.69 -8.53 24.26
N ARG A 322 8.56 -8.70 25.26
CA ARG A 322 9.06 -10.01 25.66
C ARG A 322 7.95 -10.89 26.25
N LYS A 323 7.09 -10.32 27.10
CA LYS A 323 5.99 -11.05 27.75
C LYS A 323 4.88 -11.41 26.76
N ASP A 324 4.42 -10.44 25.98
CA ASP A 324 3.20 -10.55 25.19
C ASP A 324 3.45 -11.23 23.84
N TYR A 325 4.68 -11.18 23.32
CA TYR A 325 5.01 -11.67 21.97
C TYR A 325 6.30 -12.50 21.91
N GLY A 326 6.98 -12.76 23.04
CA GLY A 326 8.29 -13.43 23.04
C GLY A 326 9.42 -12.61 22.39
N GLN A 327 9.14 -11.39 21.92
CA GLN A 327 10.05 -10.64 21.07
C GLN A 327 11.16 -9.95 21.87
N ARG A 328 12.36 -9.94 21.28
CA ARG A 328 13.51 -9.17 21.77
C ARG A 328 13.83 -8.05 20.79
N TYR A 329 14.60 -7.07 21.27
CA TYR A 329 15.07 -5.96 20.46
C TYR A 329 16.48 -6.26 19.96
N TRP A 330 16.69 -6.19 18.64
CA TRP A 330 18.01 -6.17 18.04
C TRP A 330 18.64 -4.76 18.14
N TRP A 331 17.81 -3.71 18.10
CA TRP A 331 18.20 -2.34 18.43
C TRP A 331 17.29 -1.73 19.50
N LYS A 332 17.79 -1.72 20.75
CA LYS A 332 17.04 -1.32 21.94
C LYS A 332 16.78 0.19 21.99
N PRO A 333 15.62 0.63 22.51
CA PRO A 333 15.37 2.05 22.79
C PRO A 333 16.46 2.67 23.69
N GLY A 334 16.87 3.88 23.35
CA GLY A 334 17.92 4.62 24.06
C GLY A 334 19.36 4.14 23.82
N LYS A 335 19.58 3.14 22.96
CA LYS A 335 20.93 2.73 22.54
C LYS A 335 21.29 3.39 21.22
N THR A 336 22.50 3.95 21.14
CA THR A 336 23.00 4.61 19.93
C THR A 336 23.39 3.62 18.84
N ASN A 337 23.79 2.39 19.20
CA ASN A 337 24.13 1.32 18.27
C ASN A 337 23.24 0.09 18.51
N PRO A 338 23.02 -0.74 17.47
CA PRO A 338 22.35 -2.03 17.64
C PRO A 338 23.18 -2.94 18.56
N ASN A 339 22.49 -3.78 19.31
CA ASN A 339 23.11 -4.74 20.23
C ASN A 339 23.47 -6.05 19.54
N ARG A 340 22.77 -6.36 18.45
CA ARG A 340 22.90 -7.57 17.62
C ARG A 340 22.13 -7.39 16.32
N ASN A 341 22.26 -8.35 15.41
CA ASN A 341 21.41 -8.46 14.23
C ASN A 341 20.00 -8.97 14.59
N PRO A 342 18.97 -8.71 13.75
CA PRO A 342 17.65 -9.32 13.89
C PRO A 342 17.75 -10.85 13.96
N ASN A 343 17.04 -11.47 14.91
CA ASN A 343 16.99 -12.93 14.99
C ASN A 343 15.78 -13.43 14.19
N PHE A 344 16.02 -13.97 12.99
CA PHE A 344 14.95 -14.48 12.13
C PHE A 344 14.36 -15.81 12.60
N GLU A 345 15.08 -16.60 13.39
CA GLU A 345 14.60 -17.87 13.95
C GLU A 345 13.41 -17.65 14.89
N ALA A 346 13.31 -16.46 15.51
CA ALA A 346 12.15 -16.09 16.32
C ALA A 346 10.81 -16.17 15.56
N ALA A 347 10.84 -16.14 14.21
CA ALA A 347 9.63 -16.27 13.40
C ALA A 347 9.06 -17.70 13.38
N ILE A 348 9.90 -18.73 13.51
CA ILE A 348 9.50 -20.14 13.37
C ILE A 348 9.22 -20.83 14.72
N GLY A 349 9.24 -20.06 15.82
CA GLY A 349 9.19 -20.59 17.17
C GLY A 349 10.59 -20.95 17.65
N ASN A 350 10.84 -20.76 18.95
CA ASN A 350 12.06 -21.25 19.60
C ASN A 350 11.80 -22.61 20.23
#